data_AF-A0A6P0TXT7-F1
#
_entry.id   AF-A0A6P0TXT7-F1
#
_cell.length_a   1.000
_cell.length_b   1.000
_cell.length_c   1.000
_cell.angle_alpha   90.00
_cell.angle_beta   90.00
_cell.angle_gamma   90.00
#
_symmetry.space_group_name_H-M   'P 1'
#
loop_
_entity.id
_entity.type
_entity.pdbx_description
1 polymer ?
#
loop_
_entity_poly.entity_id
_entity_poly.type
_entity_poly.pdbx_seq_one_letter_code
_entity_poly.pdbx_strand_id
1 'polypeptide(L)'
;PPRTDAIIWQHGNCKAPPHPRDENLRRIRKVGRKKWKRSSGYHRRSLSETTMSRLKVIFGGKLRRRRFDNQAVELFVQCAILNRMIQNGKPESYKVEF
;
A
#
# COMPACT_ATOMS: atom_id res chain seq x y z
N PRO A 1 -1.78 4.13 -5.35
CA PRO A 1 -1.44 4.44 -6.76
C PRO A 1 -1.68 5.93 -6.99
N PRO A 2 -1.01 6.60 -7.95
CA PRO A 2 -1.20 8.04 -8.15
C PRO A 2 -2.69 8.38 -8.34
N ARG A 3 -3.19 9.50 -7.82
CA ARG A 3 -4.62 9.86 -7.99
C ARG A 3 -4.97 10.05 -9.46
N THR A 4 -6.26 10.04 -9.80
CA THR A 4 -6.71 10.21 -11.20
C THR A 4 -6.35 11.60 -11.74
N ASP A 5 -6.44 12.60 -10.89
CA ASP A 5 -6.10 14.01 -11.13
C ASP A 5 -4.60 14.31 -10.94
N ALA A 6 -3.75 13.29 -10.78
CA ALA A 6 -2.34 13.52 -10.47
C ALA A 6 -1.58 14.17 -11.63
N ILE A 7 -0.99 15.32 -11.33
CA ILE A 7 -0.18 16.12 -12.26
C ILE A 7 1.30 15.68 -12.19
N ILE A 8 1.97 15.71 -13.35
CA ILE A 8 3.41 15.49 -13.49
C ILE A 8 4.14 16.67 -12.84
N TRP A 9 5.08 16.39 -11.96
CA TRP A 9 5.83 17.45 -11.26
C TRP A 9 7.04 17.93 -12.08
N GLN A 10 7.76 17.01 -12.71
CA GLN A 10 8.94 17.29 -13.51
C GLN A 10 8.66 16.99 -14.97
N HIS A 11 8.56 18.04 -15.77
CA HIS A 11 8.36 17.95 -17.21
C HIS A 11 9.69 17.67 -17.93
N GLY A 12 9.63 17.19 -19.18
CA GLY A 12 10.82 16.81 -19.95
C GLY A 12 11.81 17.96 -20.22
N ASN A 13 11.38 19.20 -20.00
CA ASN A 13 12.22 20.40 -20.15
C ASN A 13 13.00 20.75 -18.88
N CYS A 14 12.80 20.01 -17.78
CA CYS A 14 13.57 20.18 -16.55
C CYS A 14 14.92 19.45 -16.67
N LYS A 15 16.00 20.06 -16.18
CA LYS A 15 17.34 19.44 -16.13
C LYS A 15 17.49 18.36 -15.05
N ALA A 16 16.48 18.19 -14.20
CA ALA A 16 16.49 17.21 -13.11
C ALA A 16 16.15 15.80 -13.64
N PRO A 17 16.70 14.73 -13.02
CA PRO A 17 16.34 13.36 -13.38
C PRO A 17 14.84 13.12 -13.16
N PRO A 18 14.15 12.37 -14.04
CA PRO A 18 12.72 12.13 -13.93
C PRO A 18 12.29 11.57 -12.56
N HIS A 19 11.31 12.21 -11.94
CA HIS A 19 10.76 11.72 -10.69
C HIS A 19 10.04 10.37 -10.88
N PRO A 20 10.32 9.32 -10.07
CA PRO A 20 9.70 7.98 -10.23
C PRO A 20 8.16 7.98 -10.20
N ARG A 21 7.55 8.92 -9.47
CA ARG A 21 6.09 9.13 -9.50
C ARG A 21 5.59 9.55 -10.89
N ASP A 22 6.33 10.40 -11.57
CA ASP A 22 5.94 10.94 -12.87
C ASP A 22 6.11 9.91 -13.97
N GLU A 23 7.10 9.02 -13.87
CA GLU A 23 7.22 7.85 -14.74
C GLU A 23 5.99 6.95 -14.64
N ASN A 24 5.50 6.72 -13.42
CA ASN A 24 4.24 5.99 -13.23
C ASN A 24 3.06 6.72 -13.86
N LEU A 25 2.97 8.06 -13.75
CA LEU A 25 1.94 8.85 -14.41
C LEU A 25 2.01 8.76 -15.93
N ARG A 26 3.20 8.90 -16.51
CA ARG A 26 3.44 8.75 -17.95
C ARG A 26 3.04 7.36 -18.43
N ARG A 27 3.40 6.31 -17.68
CA ARG A 27 3.03 4.93 -18.00
C ARG A 27 1.53 4.73 -17.92
N ILE A 28 0.87 5.23 -16.86
CA ILE A 28 -0.60 5.16 -16.69
C ILE A 28 -1.31 5.85 -17.86
N ARG A 29 -0.85 7.02 -18.30
CA ARG A 29 -1.40 7.74 -19.46
C ARG A 29 -1.26 6.94 -20.76
N LYS A 30 -0.15 6.21 -20.94
CA LYS A 30 0.12 5.40 -22.15
C LYS A 30 -0.67 4.08 -22.20
N VAL A 31 -0.75 3.34 -21.10
CA VAL A 31 -1.30 1.96 -21.10
C VAL A 31 -2.63 1.82 -20.38
N GLY A 32 -3.11 2.89 -19.75
CA GLY A 32 -4.28 2.87 -18.87
C GLY A 32 -3.98 2.34 -17.46
N ARG A 33 -4.73 2.83 -16.48
CA ARG A 33 -4.53 2.54 -15.05
C ARG A 33 -4.67 1.05 -14.70
N LYS A 34 -5.66 0.36 -15.28
CA LYS A 34 -5.93 -1.06 -15.02
C LYS A 34 -4.76 -1.94 -15.47
N LYS A 35 -4.27 -1.72 -16.69
CA LYS A 35 -3.14 -2.46 -17.26
C LYS A 35 -1.85 -2.15 -16.51
N TRP A 36 -1.59 -0.87 -16.21
CA TRP A 36 -0.44 -0.47 -15.40
C TRP A 36 -0.43 -1.15 -14.02
N LYS A 37 -1.57 -1.16 -13.30
CA LYS A 37 -1.68 -1.77 -11.96
C LYS A 37 -1.35 -3.27 -11.97
N ARG A 38 -1.69 -3.98 -13.06
CA ARG A 38 -1.34 -5.40 -13.25
C ARG A 38 0.14 -5.57 -13.59
N SER A 39 0.66 -4.80 -14.56
CA SER A 39 2.04 -4.95 -15.02
C SER A 39 3.09 -4.51 -14.00
N SER A 40 2.78 -3.52 -13.16
CA SER A 40 3.71 -3.02 -12.13
C SER A 40 3.67 -3.82 -10.83
N GLY A 41 2.82 -4.85 -10.73
CA GLY A 41 2.64 -5.60 -9.48
C GLY A 41 2.05 -4.76 -8.33
N TYR A 42 1.46 -3.59 -8.63
CA TYR A 42 1.02 -2.62 -7.61
C TYR A 42 -0.01 -3.22 -6.63
N HIS A 43 -0.73 -4.27 -7.03
CA HIS A 43 -1.67 -4.94 -6.14
C HIS A 43 -1.02 -5.40 -4.82
N ARG A 44 0.16 -6.05 -4.87
CA ARG A 44 0.86 -6.52 -3.67
C ARG A 44 1.25 -5.35 -2.76
N ARG A 45 1.80 -4.30 -3.36
CA ARG A 45 2.17 -3.06 -2.64
C ARG A 45 0.95 -2.40 -1.98
N SER A 46 -0.18 -2.34 -2.68
CA SER A 46 -1.42 -1.79 -2.11
C SER A 46 -1.90 -2.58 -0.91
N LEU A 47 -1.78 -3.92 -0.93
CA LEU A 47 -2.15 -4.76 0.21
C LEU A 47 -1.26 -4.48 1.42
N SER A 48 0.07 -4.42 1.24
CA SER A 48 0.99 -4.10 2.34
C SER A 48 0.76 -2.69 2.90
N GLU A 49 0.52 -1.70 2.04
CA GLU A 49 0.21 -0.32 2.44
C GLU A 49 -1.09 -0.28 3.29
N THR A 50 -2.14 -0.97 2.84
CA THR A 50 -3.40 -1.07 3.58
C THR A 50 -3.23 -1.79 4.92
N THR A 51 -2.51 -2.91 4.97
CA THR A 51 -2.26 -3.63 6.22
C THR A 51 -1.50 -2.76 7.23
N MET A 52 -0.49 -2.02 6.77
CA MET A 52 0.25 -1.10 7.65
C MET A 52 -0.60 0.08 8.11
N SER A 53 -1.47 0.61 7.25
CA SER A 53 -2.43 1.64 7.64
C SER A 53 -3.35 1.14 8.76
N ARG A 54 -3.89 -0.09 8.64
CA ARG A 54 -4.74 -0.70 9.67
C ARG A 54 -4.01 -0.91 10.98
N LEU A 55 -2.79 -1.44 10.92
CA LEU A 55 -1.93 -1.62 12.10
C LEU A 55 -1.76 -0.29 12.85
N LYS A 56 -1.41 0.78 12.14
CA LYS A 56 -1.22 2.12 12.76
C LYS A 56 -2.51 2.68 13.34
N VAL A 57 -3.64 2.55 12.64
CA VAL A 57 -4.94 3.06 13.11
C VAL A 57 -5.40 2.32 14.37
N ILE A 58 -5.26 0.99 14.40
CA ILE A 58 -5.76 0.16 15.51
C ILE A 58 -4.85 0.28 16.75
N PHE A 59 -3.52 0.30 16.55
CA PHE A 59 -2.55 0.28 17.66
C PHE A 59 -1.93 1.66 17.95
N GLY A 60 -2.45 2.74 17.35
CA GLY A 60 -2.02 4.12 17.64
C GLY A 60 -0.70 4.55 16.99
N GLY A 61 -0.13 3.74 16.10
CA GLY A 61 1.01 4.11 15.26
C GLY A 61 2.33 4.34 16.00
N LYS A 62 2.41 4.00 17.28
CA LYS A 62 3.59 4.12 18.14
C LYS A 62 3.79 2.82 18.93
N LEU A 63 5.04 2.52 19.28
CA LEU A 63 5.40 1.40 20.15
C LEU A 63 5.65 1.93 21.56
N ARG A 64 5.14 1.23 22.58
CA ARG A 64 5.24 1.66 23.98
C ARG A 64 6.58 1.29 24.60
N ARG A 65 7.21 0.21 24.12
CA ARG A 65 8.48 -0.27 24.67
C ARG A 65 9.65 0.59 24.21
N ARG A 66 10.66 0.74 25.09
CA ARG A 66 11.84 1.59 24.85
C ARG A 66 13.07 0.84 24.30
N ARG A 67 13.15 -0.48 24.52
CA ARG A 67 14.23 -1.32 24.00
C ARG A 67 13.79 -1.95 22.67
N PHE A 68 14.71 -2.04 21.71
CA PHE A 68 14.43 -2.55 20.37
C PHE A 68 13.86 -3.98 20.39
N ASP A 69 14.44 -4.89 21.16
CA ASP A 69 13.95 -6.28 21.24
C ASP A 69 12.49 -6.33 21.72
N ASN A 70 12.17 -5.50 22.73
CA ASN A 70 10.82 -5.40 23.25
C ASN A 70 9.86 -4.72 22.26
N GLN A 71 10.34 -3.79 21.43
CA GLN A 71 9.57 -3.16 20.34
C GLN A 71 9.27 -4.17 19.23
N ALA A 72 10.25 -5.02 18.88
CA ALA A 72 10.06 -6.08 17.90
C ALA A 72 8.98 -7.06 18.38
N VAL A 73 9.08 -7.53 19.64
CA VAL A 73 8.06 -8.41 20.24
C VAL A 73 6.69 -7.75 20.28
N GLU A 74 6.60 -6.48 20.68
CA GLU A 74 5.35 -5.72 20.66
C GLU A 74 4.73 -5.68 19.25
N LEU A 75 5.54 -5.39 18.23
CA LEU A 75 5.10 -5.36 16.84
C LEU A 75 4.63 -6.74 16.34
N PHE A 76 5.32 -7.82 16.70
CA PHE A 76 4.92 -9.18 16.34
C PHE A 76 3.56 -9.55 16.95
N VAL A 77 3.34 -9.21 18.23
CA VAL A 77 2.05 -9.44 18.90
C VAL A 77 0.94 -8.62 18.24
N GLN A 78 1.18 -7.34 17.93
CA GLN A 78 0.21 -6.50 17.22
C GLN A 78 -0.14 -7.08 15.82
N CYS A 79 0.86 -7.58 15.08
CA CYS A 79 0.64 -8.25 13.80
C CYS A 79 -0.21 -9.52 13.96
N ALA A 80 0.07 -10.34 14.96
CA ALA A 80 -0.69 -11.56 15.24
C ALA A 80 -2.17 -11.26 15.57
N ILE A 81 -2.41 -10.25 16.42
CA ILE A 81 -3.76 -9.79 16.76
C ILE A 81 -4.48 -9.27 15.50
N LEU A 82 -3.81 -8.45 14.69
CA LEU A 82 -4.40 -7.93 13.44
C LEU A 82 -4.78 -9.05 12.47
N ASN A 83 -3.92 -10.06 12.31
CA ASN A 83 -4.21 -11.22 11.47
C ASN A 83 -5.43 -11.98 11.99
N ARG A 84 -5.57 -12.15 13.31
CA ARG A 84 -6.74 -12.80 13.92
C ARG A 84 -8.02 -12.00 13.72
N MET A 85 -7.96 -10.67 13.87
CA MET A 85 -9.10 -9.79 13.57
C MET A 85 -9.54 -9.91 12.12
N ILE A 86 -8.59 -9.95 11.17
CA ILE A 86 -8.89 -10.12 9.74
C ILE A 86 -9.55 -11.48 9.47
N GLN A 87 -9.05 -12.56 10.08
CA GLN A 87 -9.65 -13.88 9.92
C GLN A 87 -11.10 -13.92 10.41
N ASN A 88 -11.37 -13.28 11.55
CA ASN A 88 -12.71 -13.28 12.14
C ASN A 88 -13.68 -12.31 11.43
N GLY A 89 -13.18 -11.18 10.92
CA GLY A 89 -14.01 -10.13 10.32
C GLY A 89 -14.17 -10.21 8.80
N LYS A 90 -13.44 -11.11 8.12
CA LYS A 90 -13.52 -11.25 6.67
C LYS A 90 -14.75 -12.07 6.28
N PRO A 91 -15.70 -11.52 5.50
CA PRO A 91 -16.84 -12.30 5.01
C PRO A 91 -16.36 -13.36 4.01
N GLU A 92 -17.02 -14.51 4.02
CA GLU A 92 -16.84 -15.53 2.99
C GLU A 92 -17.48 -15.05 1.69
N SER A 93 -16.67 -14.88 0.65
CA SER A 93 -17.13 -14.46 -0.67
C SER A 93 -16.87 -15.60 -1.66
N TYR A 94 -17.91 -16.07 -2.33
CA TYR A 94 -17.84 -17.07 -3.38
C TYR A 94 -18.33 -16.48 -4.70
N LYS A 95 -17.79 -16.97 -5.81
CA LYS A 95 -18.24 -16.59 -7.14
C LYS A 95 -19.56 -17.33 -7.41
N VAL A 96 -20.64 -16.59 -7.65
CA VAL A 96 -21.89 -17.15 -8.16
C VAL A 96 -21.77 -17.23 -9.67
N GLU A 97 -21.86 -18.42 -10.24
CA GLU A 97 -22.00 -18.60 -11.68
C GLU A 97 -23.50 -18.57 -12.01
N PHE A 98 -23.86 -17.73 -12.98
CA PHE A 98 -25.21 -17.65 -13.55
C PHE A 98 -25.22 -18.38 -14.88
#